data_AF-A0A7C5MZ64-F1
#
_entry.id   AF-A0A7C5MZ64-F1
#
_cell.length_a   1.000
_cell.length_b   1.000
_cell.length_c   1.000
_cell.angle_alpha   90.00
_cell.angle_beta   90.00
_cell.angle_gamma   90.00
#
_symmetry.space_group_name_H-M   'P 1'
#
loop_
_entity.id
_entity.type
_entity.pdbx_description
1 polymer ?
#
loop_
_entity_poly.entity_id
_entity_poly.type
_entity_poly.pdbx_seq_one_letter_code
_entity_poly.pdbx_strand_id
1 'polypeptide(L)'
;MGGAGAGSALRTGDVVAGATLGEMIAEGGGIRLWSAKLADGRSVVVVILLLDDAEIRAHFVAAAEEMKERGASLPGVLPVLAVDAARGAYLGDAEGQRTLMDIARIDWTQREVLVFMERLGAVVREMHEQGVVHGCLRPECVLVTPDSQPIVFNAKAFDIGEMCRTDPGAVALFATYSPPEQRFGRSASYQTDIFSLGRLFHLALMGEEPNEKDEDLPRLDVLDKKPNGIRRIVRACVAGDLDKRYDLVRELVEDIDRFRKHEPVGLPHPAFDKAAALERREKAREEAVKEGRIARGPEAIVVAEGPVEKMSQAKRVGLVVAGVLLIVVPTMIGYVTSVGSIFLSIATFFSIVPLGLASPGFGKPPLLGQVLVATAILGVLVFGDPARRAAELQAATSGFRADTLQERVAAVRVALADGETAIRQVNLDGADLSGTKMSKVELDGSSLRGANMRDVDLSQGSLWNVDVEGADFSGANLSGIIADAIINWRQAKCDERTTMPQGWECKDGRPAEAAPK
;
A
#
# COMPACT_ATOMS: atom_id res chain seq x y z
N MET A 1 -36.02 25.01 -20.75
CA MET A 1 -36.48 23.84 -21.54
C MET A 1 -35.22 23.08 -21.92
N GLY A 2 -34.87 22.06 -21.12
CA GLY A 2 -33.60 21.34 -21.23
C GLY A 2 -33.61 20.41 -22.45
N GLY A 3 -32.57 20.50 -23.28
CA GLY A 3 -32.33 19.58 -24.37
C GLY A 3 -32.17 18.17 -23.82
N ALA A 4 -32.94 17.23 -24.38
CA ALA A 4 -32.77 15.82 -24.10
C ALA A 4 -31.42 15.37 -24.68
N GLY A 5 -30.48 14.98 -23.81
CA GLY A 5 -29.19 14.44 -24.22
C GLY A 5 -29.36 13.23 -25.14
N ALA A 6 -28.49 13.14 -26.15
CA ALA A 6 -28.58 12.22 -27.30
C ALA A 6 -28.60 10.72 -26.96
N GLY A 7 -28.34 10.32 -25.70
CA GLY A 7 -28.35 8.93 -25.23
C GLY A 7 -29.62 8.45 -24.52
N SER A 8 -30.63 9.31 -24.33
CA SER A 8 -31.77 9.01 -23.43
C SER A 8 -32.93 8.21 -24.03
N ALA A 9 -32.91 7.87 -25.32
CA ALA A 9 -34.07 7.28 -26.01
C ALA A 9 -33.79 5.99 -26.80
N LEU A 10 -32.61 5.36 -26.66
CA LEU A 10 -32.29 4.14 -27.40
C LEU A 10 -33.04 2.92 -26.85
N ARG A 11 -33.55 2.09 -27.75
CA ARG A 11 -34.33 0.88 -27.45
C ARG A 11 -33.79 -0.31 -28.23
N THR A 12 -34.13 -1.51 -27.76
CA THR A 12 -33.94 -2.75 -28.53
C THR A 12 -34.51 -2.58 -29.94
N GLY A 13 -33.72 -2.94 -30.94
CA GLY A 13 -34.05 -2.79 -32.36
C GLY A 13 -33.46 -1.55 -33.05
N ASP A 14 -33.00 -0.55 -32.29
CA ASP A 14 -32.33 0.61 -32.88
C ASP A 14 -30.98 0.21 -33.50
N VAL A 15 -30.52 0.96 -34.51
CA VAL A 15 -29.22 0.70 -35.17
C VAL A 15 -28.20 1.76 -34.72
N VAL A 16 -27.09 1.30 -34.15
CA VAL A 16 -25.97 2.12 -33.69
C VAL A 16 -24.67 1.53 -34.22
N ALA A 17 -23.80 2.36 -34.80
CA ALA A 17 -22.53 1.92 -35.41
C ALA A 17 -22.67 0.72 -36.39
N GLY A 18 -23.82 0.61 -37.08
CA GLY A 18 -24.12 -0.47 -38.03
C GLY A 18 -24.60 -1.78 -37.41
N ALA A 19 -24.80 -1.84 -36.09
CA ALA A 19 -25.33 -3.00 -35.38
C ALA A 19 -26.74 -2.72 -34.81
N THR A 20 -27.61 -3.72 -34.85
CA THR A 20 -28.95 -3.65 -34.26
C THR A 20 -28.87 -4.00 -32.78
N LEU A 21 -29.31 -3.09 -31.91
CA LEU A 21 -29.29 -3.25 -30.46
C LEU A 21 -30.25 -4.37 -30.01
N GLY A 22 -29.77 -5.21 -29.10
CA GLY A 22 -30.51 -6.26 -28.42
C GLY A 22 -30.91 -5.84 -27.01
N GLU A 23 -30.57 -6.66 -26.03
CA GLU A 23 -30.78 -6.39 -24.61
C GLU A 23 -29.68 -5.50 -24.02
N MET A 24 -30.05 -4.64 -23.08
CA MET A 24 -29.11 -3.85 -22.29
C MET A 24 -28.38 -4.78 -21.31
N ILE A 25 -27.04 -4.77 -21.36
CA ILE A 25 -26.20 -5.60 -20.49
C ILE A 25 -25.95 -4.86 -19.17
N ALA A 26 -25.55 -3.59 -19.24
CA ALA A 26 -25.22 -2.79 -18.05
C ALA A 26 -25.40 -1.30 -18.29
N GLU A 27 -25.65 -0.56 -17.22
CA GLU A 27 -25.63 0.90 -17.16
C GLU A 27 -24.96 1.33 -15.86
N GLY A 28 -23.98 2.23 -15.94
CA GLY A 28 -23.18 2.64 -14.79
C GLY A 28 -21.96 3.44 -15.21
N GLY A 29 -21.37 4.19 -14.28
CA GLY A 29 -20.10 4.89 -14.52
C GLY A 29 -20.07 5.88 -15.70
N GLY A 30 -21.23 6.37 -16.15
CA GLY A 30 -21.35 7.29 -17.30
C GLY A 30 -21.47 6.61 -18.67
N ILE A 31 -21.65 5.28 -18.72
CA ILE A 31 -21.81 4.51 -19.95
C ILE A 31 -23.04 3.61 -19.91
N ARG A 32 -23.47 3.16 -21.08
CA ARG A 32 -24.43 2.08 -21.27
C ARG A 32 -23.87 1.05 -22.23
N LEU A 33 -24.01 -0.22 -21.87
CA LEU A 33 -23.55 -1.38 -22.65
C LEU A 33 -24.76 -2.19 -23.14
N TRP A 34 -24.78 -2.48 -24.43
CA TRP A 34 -25.81 -3.28 -25.08
C TRP A 34 -25.20 -4.50 -25.75
N SER A 35 -25.95 -5.60 -25.73
CA SER A 35 -25.78 -6.64 -26.75
C SER A 35 -26.29 -6.11 -28.08
N ALA A 36 -25.72 -6.56 -29.19
CA ALA A 36 -26.15 -6.18 -30.52
C ALA A 36 -25.80 -7.25 -31.56
N LYS A 37 -26.36 -7.13 -32.76
CA LYS A 37 -26.04 -8.00 -33.90
C LYS A 37 -25.70 -7.19 -35.13
N LEU A 38 -24.66 -7.62 -35.83
CA LEU A 38 -24.34 -7.14 -37.17
C LEU A 38 -25.31 -7.72 -38.21
N ALA A 39 -25.36 -7.10 -39.40
CA ALA A 39 -26.21 -7.55 -40.49
C ALA A 39 -25.91 -8.99 -40.98
N ASP A 40 -24.67 -9.47 -40.76
CA ASP A 40 -24.26 -10.84 -41.07
C ASP A 40 -24.56 -11.85 -39.94
N GLY A 41 -25.21 -11.40 -38.87
CA GLY A 41 -25.62 -12.23 -37.74
C GLY A 41 -24.59 -12.39 -36.63
N ARG A 42 -23.38 -11.83 -36.76
CA ARG A 42 -22.36 -11.86 -35.69
C ARG A 42 -22.85 -11.08 -34.46
N SER A 43 -22.70 -11.70 -33.28
CA SER A 43 -22.95 -11.08 -31.98
C SER A 43 -21.81 -10.12 -31.62
N VAL A 44 -22.19 -8.94 -31.15
CA VAL A 44 -21.28 -7.83 -30.83
C VAL A 44 -21.82 -7.08 -29.62
N VAL A 45 -21.02 -6.18 -29.06
CA VAL A 45 -21.47 -5.25 -28.02
C VAL A 45 -21.39 -3.80 -28.50
N VAL A 46 -22.30 -2.96 -28.02
CA VAL A 46 -22.30 -1.52 -28.29
C VAL A 46 -22.15 -0.77 -26.98
N VAL A 47 -21.12 0.07 -26.90
CA VAL A 47 -20.86 0.95 -25.75
C VAL A 47 -21.27 2.37 -26.13
N ILE A 48 -22.08 3.01 -25.29
CA ILE A 48 -22.60 4.36 -25.51
C ILE A 48 -22.26 5.23 -24.30
N LEU A 49 -21.68 6.39 -24.55
CA LEU A 49 -21.46 7.43 -23.54
C LEU A 49 -22.79 8.09 -23.14
N LEU A 50 -23.04 8.22 -21.84
CA LEU A 50 -24.22 8.87 -21.29
C LEU A 50 -23.96 10.30 -20.80
N LEU A 51 -22.69 10.68 -20.62
CA LEU A 51 -22.32 12.03 -20.19
C LEU A 51 -22.49 13.02 -21.34
N ASP A 52 -23.33 14.03 -21.13
CA ASP A 52 -23.65 15.06 -22.13
C ASP A 52 -22.66 16.22 -22.05
N ASP A 53 -21.39 15.92 -22.35
CA ASP A 53 -20.31 16.89 -22.43
C ASP A 53 -19.50 16.67 -23.72
N ALA A 54 -19.20 17.75 -24.42
CA ALA A 54 -18.54 17.68 -25.73
C ALA A 54 -17.06 17.30 -25.64
N GLU A 55 -16.36 17.74 -24.60
CA GLU A 55 -14.94 17.43 -24.38
C GLU A 55 -14.79 15.98 -23.91
N ILE A 56 -15.65 15.54 -22.97
CA ILE A 56 -15.69 14.13 -22.54
C ILE A 56 -16.02 13.22 -23.72
N ARG A 57 -17.01 13.59 -24.56
CA ARG A 57 -17.35 12.81 -25.76
C ARG A 57 -16.20 12.76 -26.76
N ALA A 58 -15.51 13.87 -27.01
CA ALA A 58 -14.35 13.89 -27.89
C ALA A 58 -13.22 12.98 -27.37
N HIS A 59 -12.94 13.03 -26.06
CA HIS A 59 -11.95 12.17 -25.42
C HIS A 59 -12.33 10.68 -25.51
N PHE A 60 -13.57 10.34 -25.18
CA PHE A 60 -14.11 8.99 -25.26
C PHE A 60 -13.99 8.40 -26.68
N VAL A 61 -14.36 9.19 -27.69
CA VAL A 61 -14.26 8.79 -29.11
C VAL A 61 -12.80 8.61 -29.53
N ALA A 62 -11.91 9.51 -29.12
CA ALA A 62 -10.48 9.40 -29.43
C ALA A 62 -9.86 8.13 -28.80
N ALA A 63 -10.21 7.80 -27.56
CA ALA A 63 -9.79 6.57 -26.91
C ALA A 63 -10.30 5.32 -27.65
N ALA A 64 -11.55 5.33 -28.12
CA ALA A 64 -12.12 4.23 -28.87
C ALA A 64 -11.44 4.02 -30.23
N GLU A 65 -11.10 5.09 -30.97
CA GLU A 65 -10.34 4.99 -32.22
C GLU A 65 -8.91 4.49 -31.97
N GLU A 66 -8.24 4.91 -30.89
CA GLU A 66 -6.93 4.35 -30.52
C GLU A 66 -7.01 2.84 -30.26
N MET A 67 -8.03 2.38 -29.52
CA MET A 67 -8.21 0.94 -29.26
C MET A 67 -8.55 0.16 -30.53
N LYS A 68 -9.25 0.78 -31.49
CA LYS A 68 -9.51 0.20 -32.82
C LYS A 68 -8.23 0.03 -33.63
N GLU A 69 -7.33 1.00 -33.61
CA GLU A 69 -6.02 0.92 -34.27
C GLU A 69 -5.12 -0.14 -33.64
N ARG A 70 -5.14 -0.26 -32.31
CA ARG A 70 -4.38 -1.28 -31.58
C ARG A 70 -4.95 -2.68 -31.78
N GLY A 71 -6.27 -2.82 -31.98
CA GLY A 71 -6.91 -4.05 -32.44
C GLY A 71 -6.44 -5.32 -31.71
N ALA A 72 -6.09 -6.37 -32.47
CA ALA A 72 -5.68 -7.67 -31.94
C ALA A 72 -4.32 -7.69 -31.20
N SER A 73 -3.62 -6.55 -31.08
CA SER A 73 -2.34 -6.47 -30.35
C SER A 73 -2.47 -6.50 -28.83
N LEU A 74 -3.69 -6.39 -28.30
CA LEU A 74 -3.98 -6.40 -26.87
C LEU A 74 -4.90 -7.57 -26.50
N PRO A 75 -4.36 -8.79 -26.29
CA PRO A 75 -5.13 -9.93 -25.82
C PRO A 75 -5.94 -9.63 -24.56
N GLY A 76 -7.23 -9.97 -24.58
CA GLY A 76 -8.15 -9.74 -23.45
C GLY A 76 -8.69 -8.31 -23.34
N VAL A 77 -8.30 -7.40 -24.24
CA VAL A 77 -8.98 -6.10 -24.42
C VAL A 77 -10.02 -6.23 -25.53
N LEU A 78 -11.20 -5.62 -25.34
CA LEU A 78 -12.30 -5.65 -26.31
C LEU A 78 -11.86 -5.01 -27.63
N PRO A 79 -11.80 -5.77 -28.74
CA PRO A 79 -11.45 -5.21 -30.04
C PRO A 79 -12.55 -4.26 -30.52
N VAL A 80 -12.19 -3.02 -30.85
CA VAL A 80 -13.15 -2.04 -31.38
C VAL A 80 -13.24 -2.20 -32.90
N LEU A 81 -14.46 -2.44 -33.39
CA LEU A 81 -14.76 -2.67 -34.81
C LEU A 81 -15.10 -1.36 -35.54
N ALA A 82 -15.86 -0.49 -34.89
CA ALA A 82 -16.34 0.76 -35.46
C ALA A 82 -16.60 1.80 -34.36
N VAL A 83 -16.52 3.08 -34.70
CA VAL A 83 -16.80 4.20 -33.78
C VAL A 83 -17.83 5.11 -34.42
N ASP A 84 -18.86 5.47 -33.65
CA ASP A 84 -19.89 6.46 -33.99
C ASP A 84 -19.62 7.72 -33.15
N ALA A 85 -18.77 8.59 -33.69
CA ALA A 85 -18.33 9.81 -33.02
C ALA A 85 -19.50 10.76 -32.71
N ALA A 86 -20.52 10.80 -33.57
CA ALA A 86 -21.66 11.70 -33.42
C ALA A 86 -22.50 11.34 -32.19
N ARG A 87 -22.64 10.04 -31.90
CA ARG A 87 -23.37 9.53 -30.73
C ARG A 87 -22.50 9.31 -29.51
N GLY A 88 -21.17 9.40 -29.63
CA GLY A 88 -20.26 9.00 -28.56
C GLY A 88 -20.38 7.51 -28.26
N ALA A 89 -20.38 6.68 -29.31
CA ALA A 89 -20.56 5.24 -29.18
C ALA A 89 -19.51 4.48 -29.98
N TYR A 90 -19.26 3.22 -29.62
CA TYR A 90 -18.44 2.32 -30.42
C TYR A 90 -18.94 0.88 -30.35
N LEU A 91 -18.56 0.11 -31.36
CA LEU A 91 -18.88 -1.30 -31.55
C LEU A 91 -17.68 -2.15 -31.14
N GLY A 92 -17.88 -3.12 -30.26
CA GLY A 92 -16.86 -4.07 -29.81
C GLY A 92 -17.12 -5.49 -30.28
N ASP A 93 -16.05 -6.22 -30.62
CA ASP A 93 -16.08 -7.63 -31.01
C ASP A 93 -16.05 -8.56 -29.79
N ALA A 94 -17.21 -8.72 -29.17
CA ALA A 94 -17.38 -9.69 -28.10
C ALA A 94 -18.81 -10.20 -28.03
N GLU A 95 -18.92 -11.46 -27.60
CA GLU A 95 -20.16 -12.02 -27.07
C GLU A 95 -20.10 -11.91 -25.55
N GLY A 96 -20.83 -10.95 -24.99
CA GLY A 96 -20.83 -10.68 -23.55
C GLY A 96 -22.22 -10.80 -22.98
N GLN A 97 -22.37 -11.60 -21.92
CA GLN A 97 -23.65 -11.70 -21.20
C GLN A 97 -23.71 -10.80 -19.96
N ARG A 98 -22.57 -10.55 -19.27
CA ARG A 98 -22.53 -9.85 -17.98
C ARG A 98 -21.22 -9.07 -17.76
N THR A 99 -21.31 -8.05 -16.92
CA THR A 99 -20.13 -7.32 -16.43
C THR A 99 -19.67 -7.86 -15.07
N LEU A 100 -18.47 -7.48 -14.64
CA LEU A 100 -17.97 -7.76 -13.28
C LEU A 100 -18.82 -7.08 -12.20
N MET A 101 -19.65 -6.08 -12.54
CA MET A 101 -20.61 -5.53 -11.58
C MET A 101 -21.67 -6.56 -11.18
N ASP A 102 -22.05 -7.46 -12.09
CA ASP A 102 -23.04 -8.50 -11.83
C ASP A 102 -22.47 -9.71 -11.07
N ILE A 103 -21.15 -9.74 -10.82
CA ILE A 103 -20.46 -10.83 -10.11
C ILE A 103 -20.85 -10.92 -8.64
N ALA A 104 -21.34 -9.83 -8.03
CA ALA A 104 -21.97 -9.85 -6.70
C ALA A 104 -23.11 -10.90 -6.58
N ARG A 105 -23.67 -11.35 -7.71
CA ARG A 105 -24.73 -12.38 -7.78
C ARG A 105 -24.19 -13.77 -8.12
N ILE A 106 -22.88 -13.93 -8.25
CA ILE A 106 -22.22 -15.19 -8.60
C ILE A 106 -21.52 -15.72 -7.36
N ASP A 107 -21.80 -16.97 -7.00
CA ASP A 107 -21.30 -17.63 -5.79
C ASP A 107 -19.88 -18.20 -6.03
N TRP A 108 -18.93 -17.32 -6.36
CA TRP A 108 -17.55 -17.71 -6.62
C TRP A 108 -16.83 -18.13 -5.34
N THR A 109 -16.15 -19.26 -5.41
CA THR A 109 -15.18 -19.65 -4.41
C THR A 109 -13.97 -18.72 -4.42
N GLN A 110 -13.26 -18.61 -3.30
CA GLN A 110 -12.02 -17.84 -3.23
C GLN A 110 -10.99 -18.26 -4.30
N ARG A 111 -10.97 -19.55 -4.66
CA ARG A 111 -10.08 -20.07 -5.70
C ARG A 111 -10.45 -19.53 -7.09
N GLU A 112 -11.73 -19.46 -7.41
CA GLU A 112 -12.21 -18.89 -8.67
C GLU A 112 -11.92 -17.40 -8.77
N VAL A 113 -12.14 -16.66 -7.67
CA VAL A 113 -11.76 -15.24 -7.58
C VAL A 113 -10.27 -15.05 -7.87
N LEU A 114 -9.39 -15.84 -7.24
CA LEU A 114 -7.94 -15.74 -7.45
C LEU A 114 -7.56 -16.01 -8.91
N VAL A 115 -8.13 -17.05 -9.52
CA VAL A 115 -7.89 -17.38 -10.93
C VAL A 115 -8.36 -16.26 -11.85
N PHE A 116 -9.55 -15.70 -11.60
CA PHE A 116 -10.10 -14.61 -12.39
C PHE A 116 -9.26 -13.33 -12.25
N MET A 117 -8.89 -12.96 -11.02
CA MET A 117 -8.09 -11.76 -10.76
C MET A 117 -6.67 -11.86 -11.30
N GLU A 118 -6.07 -13.05 -11.31
CA GLU A 118 -4.79 -13.30 -11.99
C GLU A 118 -4.91 -13.06 -13.51
N ARG A 119 -5.96 -13.60 -14.14
CA ARG A 119 -6.24 -13.38 -15.57
C ARG A 119 -6.48 -11.91 -15.88
N LEU A 120 -7.27 -11.23 -15.05
CA LEU A 120 -7.55 -9.79 -15.22
C LEU A 120 -6.28 -8.96 -15.07
N GLY A 121 -5.47 -9.26 -14.05
CA GLY A 121 -4.16 -8.63 -13.88
C GLY A 121 -3.22 -8.89 -15.07
N ALA A 122 -3.26 -10.09 -15.66
CA ALA A 122 -2.46 -10.42 -16.84
C ALA A 122 -2.87 -9.59 -18.07
N VAL A 123 -4.16 -9.32 -18.28
CA VAL A 123 -4.65 -8.42 -19.34
C VAL A 123 -4.14 -7.00 -19.12
N VAL A 124 -4.27 -6.46 -17.91
CA VAL A 124 -3.81 -5.10 -17.59
C VAL A 124 -2.28 -5.00 -17.67
N ARG A 125 -1.55 -6.04 -17.28
CA ARG A 125 -0.09 -6.12 -17.45
C ARG A 125 0.29 -6.03 -18.94
N GLU A 126 -0.40 -6.75 -19.82
CA GLU A 126 -0.16 -6.67 -21.26
C GLU A 126 -0.41 -5.26 -21.80
N MET A 127 -1.50 -4.60 -21.35
CA MET A 127 -1.74 -3.20 -21.68
C MET A 127 -0.55 -2.30 -21.27
N HIS A 128 -0.04 -2.47 -20.05
CA HIS A 128 1.11 -1.70 -19.55
C HIS A 128 2.38 -1.97 -20.35
N GLU A 129 2.63 -3.21 -20.75
CA GLU A 129 3.78 -3.59 -21.59
C GLU A 129 3.73 -2.94 -22.98
N GLN A 130 2.54 -2.69 -23.50
CA GLN A 130 2.29 -1.94 -24.74
C GLN A 130 2.14 -0.42 -24.52
N GLY A 131 2.43 0.08 -23.31
CA GLY A 131 2.40 1.49 -22.95
C GLY A 131 0.99 2.08 -22.79
N VAL A 132 -0.01 1.25 -22.56
CA VAL A 132 -1.41 1.66 -22.36
C VAL A 132 -1.77 1.57 -20.88
N VAL A 133 -2.03 2.71 -20.25
CA VAL A 133 -2.66 2.79 -18.93
C VAL A 133 -4.18 2.81 -19.13
N HIS A 134 -4.93 2.00 -18.39
CA HIS A 134 -6.39 2.03 -18.49
C HIS A 134 -6.97 3.31 -17.86
N GLY A 135 -6.55 3.66 -16.65
CA GLY A 135 -6.82 4.94 -15.98
C GLY A 135 -8.22 5.17 -15.43
N CYS A 136 -9.12 4.20 -15.59
CA CYS A 136 -10.52 4.29 -15.14
C CYS A 136 -11.16 2.91 -14.96
N LEU A 137 -10.37 1.91 -14.51
CA LEU A 137 -10.82 0.54 -14.30
C LEU A 137 -11.93 0.46 -13.23
N ARG A 138 -13.03 -0.21 -13.58
CA ARG A 138 -14.23 -0.39 -12.76
C ARG A 138 -14.96 -1.67 -13.15
N PRO A 139 -15.92 -2.16 -12.36
CA PRO A 139 -16.61 -3.42 -12.65
C PRO A 139 -17.35 -3.39 -13.98
N GLU A 140 -17.87 -2.23 -14.37
CA GLU A 140 -18.56 -2.03 -15.65
C GLU A 140 -17.61 -2.06 -16.84
N CYS A 141 -16.29 -1.94 -16.64
CA CYS A 141 -15.26 -1.98 -17.69
C CYS A 141 -14.72 -3.41 -17.93
N VAL A 142 -15.27 -4.42 -17.25
CA VAL A 142 -14.83 -5.81 -17.38
C VAL A 142 -16.03 -6.68 -17.73
N LEU A 143 -16.05 -7.16 -18.96
CA LEU A 143 -16.96 -8.22 -19.40
C LEU A 143 -16.44 -9.58 -18.93
N VAL A 144 -17.36 -10.46 -18.57
CA VAL A 144 -17.03 -11.83 -18.12
C VAL A 144 -17.64 -12.81 -19.11
N THR A 145 -16.78 -13.59 -19.77
CA THR A 145 -17.23 -14.64 -20.68
C THR A 145 -17.81 -15.84 -19.92
N PRO A 146 -18.59 -16.72 -20.57
CA PRO A 146 -19.11 -17.94 -19.92
C PRO A 146 -18.02 -18.85 -19.33
N ASP A 147 -16.80 -18.84 -19.88
CA ASP A 147 -15.65 -19.58 -19.38
C ASP A 147 -14.80 -18.78 -18.35
N SER A 148 -15.37 -17.72 -17.79
CA SER A 148 -14.76 -16.87 -16.75
C SER A 148 -13.45 -16.23 -17.19
N GLN A 149 -13.40 -15.74 -18.43
CA GLN A 149 -12.32 -14.89 -18.92
C GLN A 149 -12.73 -13.42 -18.81
N PRO A 150 -11.82 -12.54 -18.37
CA PRO A 150 -12.04 -11.10 -18.41
C PRO A 150 -11.83 -10.57 -19.83
N ILE A 151 -12.75 -9.71 -20.27
CA ILE A 151 -12.57 -8.84 -21.44
C ILE A 151 -12.63 -7.39 -20.94
N VAL A 152 -11.50 -6.70 -20.98
CA VAL A 152 -11.35 -5.32 -20.50
C VAL A 152 -11.70 -4.33 -21.61
N PHE A 153 -12.41 -3.25 -21.29
CA PHE A 153 -12.77 -2.22 -22.28
C PHE A 153 -12.89 -0.84 -21.64
N ASN A 154 -13.04 0.20 -22.47
CA ASN A 154 -12.98 1.61 -22.05
C ASN A 154 -11.63 2.03 -21.46
N ALA A 155 -10.53 1.43 -21.92
CA ALA A 155 -9.20 1.94 -21.62
C ALA A 155 -9.08 3.39 -22.09
N LYS A 156 -8.59 4.28 -21.21
CA LYS A 156 -8.42 5.72 -21.46
C LYS A 156 -9.72 6.46 -21.81
N ALA A 157 -10.90 5.86 -21.59
CA ALA A 157 -12.16 6.47 -21.97
C ALA A 157 -12.50 7.74 -21.16
N PHE A 158 -11.93 7.87 -19.96
CA PHE A 158 -12.13 8.99 -19.06
C PHE A 158 -10.80 9.43 -18.44
N ASP A 159 -10.43 10.70 -18.62
CA ASP A 159 -9.35 11.32 -17.86
C ASP A 159 -9.90 11.90 -16.54
N ILE A 160 -9.97 11.04 -15.53
CA ILE A 160 -10.52 11.38 -14.22
C ILE A 160 -9.74 12.53 -13.56
N GLY A 161 -8.43 12.61 -13.82
CA GLY A 161 -7.59 13.69 -13.28
C GLY A 161 -7.94 15.05 -13.89
N GLU A 162 -8.10 15.11 -15.21
CA GLU A 162 -8.58 16.32 -15.90
C GLU A 162 -10.00 16.68 -15.45
N MET A 163 -10.92 15.71 -15.45
CA MET A 163 -12.30 15.92 -15.01
C MET A 163 -12.36 16.47 -13.58
N CYS A 164 -11.49 15.99 -12.69
CA CYS A 164 -11.42 16.51 -11.32
C CYS A 164 -10.94 17.96 -11.25
N ARG A 165 -10.10 18.40 -12.21
CA ARG A 165 -9.63 19.79 -12.28
C ARG A 165 -10.70 20.74 -12.82
N THR A 166 -11.54 20.27 -13.72
CA THR A 166 -12.58 21.09 -14.38
C THR A 166 -13.91 21.09 -13.62
N ASP A 167 -14.38 19.92 -13.19
CA ASP A 167 -15.60 19.74 -12.40
C ASP A 167 -15.43 18.59 -11.37
N PRO A 168 -15.00 18.91 -10.13
CA PRO A 168 -14.90 17.92 -9.06
C PRO A 168 -16.20 17.14 -8.79
N GLY A 169 -17.37 17.70 -9.10
CA GLY A 169 -18.67 17.05 -8.92
C GLY A 169 -18.93 15.92 -9.93
N ALA A 170 -18.38 16.03 -11.14
CA ALA A 170 -18.50 15.00 -12.18
C ALA A 170 -17.76 13.70 -11.83
N VAL A 171 -16.82 13.75 -10.89
CA VAL A 171 -15.99 12.60 -10.47
C VAL A 171 -16.71 11.68 -9.49
N ALA A 172 -17.88 12.07 -8.97
CA ALA A 172 -18.67 11.26 -8.04
C ALA A 172 -18.98 9.85 -8.59
N LEU A 173 -19.21 9.74 -9.90
CA LEU A 173 -19.45 8.47 -10.61
C LEU A 173 -18.24 7.54 -10.65
N PHE A 174 -17.05 8.04 -10.31
CA PHE A 174 -15.79 7.30 -10.38
C PHE A 174 -15.18 7.07 -8.99
N ALA A 175 -15.73 7.66 -7.93
CA ALA A 175 -15.11 7.75 -6.61
C ALA A 175 -14.66 6.38 -6.09
N THR A 176 -15.54 5.37 -6.02
CA THR A 176 -15.25 4.07 -5.40
C THR A 176 -13.94 3.41 -5.87
N TYR A 177 -13.64 3.51 -7.17
CA TYR A 177 -12.51 2.84 -7.81
C TYR A 177 -11.36 3.78 -8.18
N SER A 178 -11.57 5.10 -8.11
CA SER A 178 -10.54 6.09 -8.42
C SER A 178 -9.63 6.28 -7.22
N PRO A 179 -8.30 6.12 -7.37
CA PRO A 179 -7.37 6.35 -6.29
C PRO A 179 -7.28 7.83 -5.90
N PRO A 180 -6.79 8.14 -4.68
CA PRO A 180 -6.68 9.50 -4.19
C PRO A 180 -5.92 10.45 -5.14
N GLU A 181 -4.83 9.99 -5.77
CA GLU A 181 -4.02 10.87 -6.63
C GLU A 181 -4.76 11.43 -7.85
N GLN A 182 -5.68 10.68 -8.47
CA GLN A 182 -6.49 11.18 -9.57
C GLN A 182 -7.48 12.26 -9.10
N ARG A 183 -7.97 12.15 -7.86
CA ARG A 183 -8.86 13.14 -7.24
C ARG A 183 -8.12 14.40 -6.77
N PHE A 184 -6.79 14.37 -6.78
CA PHE A 184 -5.95 15.56 -6.70
C PHE A 184 -5.56 16.09 -8.09
N GLY A 185 -6.23 15.62 -9.15
CA GLY A 185 -6.04 16.09 -10.52
C GLY A 185 -4.84 15.50 -11.25
N ARG A 186 -4.19 14.46 -10.69
CA ARG A 186 -3.06 13.80 -11.36
C ARG A 186 -3.54 12.87 -12.47
N SER A 187 -2.78 12.82 -13.56
CA SER A 187 -3.00 11.88 -14.65
C SER A 187 -2.80 10.43 -14.19
N ALA A 188 -3.48 9.51 -14.86
CA ALA A 188 -3.38 8.08 -14.58
C ALA A 188 -1.96 7.54 -14.79
N SER A 189 -1.57 6.57 -13.97
CA SER A 189 -0.31 5.83 -14.04
C SER A 189 -0.54 4.33 -13.89
N TYR A 190 0.49 3.49 -14.01
CA TYR A 190 0.36 2.06 -13.73
C TYR A 190 -0.19 1.77 -12.33
N GLN A 191 0.16 2.61 -11.35
CA GLN A 191 -0.29 2.47 -9.97
C GLN A 191 -1.72 2.94 -9.74
N THR A 192 -2.26 3.70 -10.69
CA THR A 192 -3.68 4.01 -10.76
C THR A 192 -4.48 2.74 -11.07
N ASP A 193 -4.06 1.99 -12.09
CA ASP A 193 -4.72 0.73 -12.45
C ASP A 193 -4.57 -0.33 -11.36
N ILE A 194 -3.41 -0.41 -10.69
CA ILE A 194 -3.18 -1.30 -9.55
C ILE A 194 -4.16 -1.03 -8.41
N PHE A 195 -4.42 0.24 -8.09
CA PHE A 195 -5.39 0.59 -7.06
C PHE A 195 -6.80 0.14 -7.45
N SER A 196 -7.24 0.45 -8.67
CA SER A 196 -8.55 0.05 -9.15
C SER A 196 -8.69 -1.48 -9.20
N LEU A 197 -7.65 -2.22 -9.62
CA LEU A 197 -7.59 -3.67 -9.54
C LEU A 197 -7.75 -4.19 -8.11
N GLY A 198 -7.17 -3.52 -7.11
CA GLY A 198 -7.37 -3.84 -5.70
C GLY A 198 -8.84 -3.70 -5.25
N ARG A 199 -9.52 -2.64 -5.69
CA ARG A 199 -10.95 -2.44 -5.43
C ARG A 199 -11.83 -3.49 -6.14
N LEU A 200 -11.48 -3.86 -7.37
CA LEU A 200 -12.13 -4.96 -8.09
C LEU A 200 -11.90 -6.31 -7.40
N PHE A 201 -10.70 -6.54 -6.88
CA PHE A 201 -10.39 -7.74 -6.11
C PHE A 201 -11.22 -7.80 -4.83
N HIS A 202 -11.37 -6.68 -4.12
CA HIS A 202 -12.29 -6.60 -2.97
C HIS A 202 -13.72 -6.97 -3.37
N LEU A 203 -14.27 -6.34 -4.41
CA LEU A 203 -15.62 -6.63 -4.92
C LEU A 203 -15.77 -8.13 -5.22
N ALA A 204 -14.82 -8.74 -5.92
CA ALA A 204 -14.88 -10.15 -6.27
C ALA A 204 -14.79 -11.08 -5.05
N LEU A 205 -14.04 -10.71 -4.00
CA LEU A 205 -13.90 -11.49 -2.77
C LEU A 205 -15.09 -11.39 -1.82
N MET A 206 -15.77 -10.25 -1.83
CA MET A 206 -16.80 -9.90 -0.85
C MET A 206 -18.21 -9.91 -1.44
N GLY A 207 -18.35 -9.83 -2.76
CA GLY A 207 -19.64 -9.70 -3.43
C GLY A 207 -20.30 -8.33 -3.23
N GLU A 208 -19.62 -7.37 -2.59
CA GLU A 208 -20.12 -6.03 -2.34
C GLU A 208 -19.04 -4.99 -2.61
N GLU A 209 -19.47 -3.79 -3.00
CA GLU A 209 -18.55 -2.70 -3.25
C GLU A 209 -17.84 -2.26 -1.96
N PRO A 210 -16.57 -1.83 -2.04
CA PRO A 210 -15.85 -1.31 -0.89
C PRO A 210 -16.57 -0.09 -0.28
N ASN A 211 -17.06 -0.22 0.94
CA ASN A 211 -17.73 0.85 1.68
C ASN A 211 -16.75 1.58 2.61
N GLU A 212 -15.75 2.24 2.03
CA GLU A 212 -14.72 2.96 2.78
C GLU A 212 -14.53 4.38 2.27
N LYS A 213 -14.44 5.32 3.21
CA LYS A 213 -14.00 6.69 2.92
C LYS A 213 -12.51 6.70 2.63
N ASP A 214 -12.06 7.61 1.77
CA ASP A 214 -10.67 7.61 1.29
C ASP A 214 -9.63 7.86 2.39
N GLU A 215 -10.01 8.64 3.41
CA GLU A 215 -9.20 8.92 4.60
C GLU A 215 -8.94 7.67 5.45
N ASP A 216 -9.78 6.65 5.25
CA ASP A 216 -9.77 5.39 5.99
C ASP A 216 -9.11 4.26 5.18
N LEU A 217 -8.42 4.55 4.06
CA LEU A 217 -7.79 3.52 3.24
C LEU A 217 -6.40 3.08 3.75
N PRO A 218 -6.11 1.76 3.83
CA PRO A 218 -7.03 0.64 3.79
C PRO A 218 -7.36 0.14 5.19
N ARG A 219 -8.57 0.40 5.70
CA ARG A 219 -9.07 -0.31 6.88
C ARG A 219 -9.32 -1.77 6.52
N LEU A 220 -10.07 -2.01 5.45
CA LEU A 220 -10.45 -3.31 4.90
C LEU A 220 -10.71 -4.34 6.00
N ASP A 221 -11.31 -3.93 7.11
CA ASP A 221 -11.52 -4.78 8.29
C ASP A 221 -12.44 -5.97 7.93
N VAL A 222 -13.27 -5.80 6.89
CA VAL A 222 -14.10 -6.86 6.31
C VAL A 222 -13.24 -7.99 5.71
N LEU A 223 -12.05 -7.67 5.22
CA LEU A 223 -11.08 -8.66 4.76
C LEU A 223 -10.41 -9.41 5.91
N ASP A 224 -10.53 -9.02 7.18
CA ASP A 224 -9.88 -9.71 8.30
C ASP A 224 -10.31 -11.18 8.43
N LYS A 225 -11.47 -11.54 7.86
CA LYS A 225 -11.94 -12.93 7.74
C LYS A 225 -11.27 -13.72 6.61
N LYS A 226 -10.50 -13.06 5.74
CA LYS A 226 -9.78 -13.67 4.61
C LYS A 226 -8.32 -13.98 5.02
N PRO A 227 -7.67 -14.91 4.33
CA PRO A 227 -6.26 -15.23 4.55
C PRO A 227 -5.33 -14.01 4.46
N ASN A 228 -4.34 -13.91 5.35
CA ASN A 228 -3.36 -12.82 5.42
C ASN A 228 -2.73 -12.48 4.07
N GLY A 229 -2.37 -13.49 3.26
CA GLY A 229 -1.79 -13.27 1.93
C GLY A 229 -2.74 -12.49 0.99
N ILE A 230 -4.02 -12.84 0.98
CA ILE A 230 -5.04 -12.10 0.23
C ILE A 230 -5.22 -10.69 0.81
N ARG A 231 -5.29 -10.54 2.14
CA ARG A 231 -5.40 -9.23 2.78
C ARG A 231 -4.23 -8.33 2.39
N ARG A 232 -3.02 -8.87 2.41
CA ARG A 232 -1.78 -8.18 2.05
C ARG A 232 -1.81 -7.72 0.60
N ILE A 233 -2.15 -8.62 -0.33
CA ILE A 233 -2.24 -8.29 -1.76
C ILE A 233 -3.24 -7.14 -1.97
N VAL A 234 -4.46 -7.26 -1.43
CA VAL A 234 -5.49 -6.24 -1.64
C VAL A 234 -5.11 -4.92 -0.96
N ARG A 235 -4.63 -4.95 0.29
CA ARG A 235 -4.18 -3.74 1.03
C ARG A 235 -3.00 -3.05 0.32
N ALA A 236 -2.08 -3.81 -0.25
CA ALA A 236 -0.98 -3.26 -1.04
C ALA A 236 -1.53 -2.55 -2.28
N CYS A 237 -2.47 -3.14 -3.02
CA CYS A 237 -3.08 -2.46 -4.17
C CYS A 237 -3.76 -1.14 -3.78
N VAL A 238 -4.55 -1.13 -2.70
CA VAL A 238 -5.41 0.01 -2.34
C VAL A 238 -4.76 1.01 -1.38
N ALA A 239 -3.45 0.95 -1.17
CA ALA A 239 -2.76 1.85 -0.27
C ALA A 239 -2.88 3.31 -0.75
N GLY A 240 -3.25 4.26 0.11
CA GLY A 240 -3.27 5.69 -0.28
C GLY A 240 -1.87 6.21 -0.65
N ASP A 241 -0.86 5.69 0.03
CA ASP A 241 0.55 5.95 -0.24
C ASP A 241 1.06 5.13 -1.42
N LEU A 242 1.58 5.84 -2.40
CA LEU A 242 2.13 5.36 -3.65
C LEU A 242 3.34 4.43 -3.43
N ASP A 243 4.14 4.61 -2.37
CA ASP A 243 5.32 3.77 -2.08
C ASP A 243 4.97 2.42 -1.42
N LYS A 244 3.74 2.33 -0.92
CA LYS A 244 3.18 1.12 -0.30
C LYS A 244 2.42 0.25 -1.31
N ARG A 245 2.12 0.77 -2.51
CA ARG A 245 1.55 -0.02 -3.61
C ARG A 245 2.61 -0.85 -4.31
N TYR A 246 2.14 -1.86 -5.05
CA TYR A 246 2.93 -2.44 -6.13
C TYR A 246 3.33 -1.35 -7.12
N ASP A 247 4.52 -1.46 -7.70
CA ASP A 247 4.97 -0.51 -8.73
C ASP A 247 4.50 -0.95 -10.12
N LEU A 248 4.41 -2.27 -10.34
CA LEU A 248 4.00 -2.87 -11.60
C LEU A 248 2.91 -3.93 -11.38
N VAL A 249 1.98 -4.04 -12.33
CA VAL A 249 0.91 -5.07 -12.28
C VAL A 249 1.48 -6.49 -12.32
N ARG A 250 2.66 -6.67 -12.91
CA ARG A 250 3.39 -7.95 -12.86
C ARG A 250 3.63 -8.44 -11.44
N GLU A 251 4.01 -7.55 -10.52
CA GLU A 251 4.28 -7.91 -9.12
C GLU A 251 3.00 -8.39 -8.41
N LEU A 252 1.88 -7.73 -8.70
CA LEU A 252 0.56 -8.14 -8.23
C LEU A 252 0.18 -9.54 -8.76
N VAL A 253 0.32 -9.77 -10.07
CA VAL A 253 0.00 -11.07 -10.68
C VAL A 253 0.88 -12.19 -10.12
N GLU A 254 2.17 -11.92 -9.94
CA GLU A 254 3.10 -12.86 -9.32
C GLU A 254 2.73 -13.18 -7.87
N ASP A 255 2.33 -12.20 -7.08
CA ASP A 255 1.89 -12.45 -5.71
C ASP A 255 0.57 -13.25 -5.63
N ILE A 256 -0.36 -13.04 -6.58
CA ILE A 256 -1.56 -13.87 -6.67
C ILE A 256 -1.18 -15.33 -7.01
N ASP A 257 -0.28 -15.53 -7.98
CA ASP A 257 0.21 -16.86 -8.35
C ASP A 257 0.98 -17.54 -7.21
N ARG A 258 1.85 -16.80 -6.52
CA ARG A 258 2.55 -17.27 -5.31
C ARG A 258 1.56 -17.70 -4.25
N PHE A 259 0.55 -16.87 -3.95
CA PHE A 259 -0.49 -17.23 -2.98
C PHE A 259 -1.20 -18.53 -3.36
N ARG A 260 -1.56 -18.70 -4.64
CA ARG A 260 -2.19 -19.93 -5.16
C ARG A 260 -1.31 -21.16 -5.05
N LYS A 261 0.02 -20.99 -5.13
CA LYS A 261 1.03 -22.05 -4.97
C LYS A 261 1.45 -22.29 -3.52
N HIS A 262 0.85 -21.56 -2.57
CA HIS A 262 1.27 -21.57 -1.16
C HIS A 262 2.70 -21.07 -0.96
N GLU A 263 3.12 -20.10 -1.77
CA GLU A 263 4.39 -19.37 -1.67
C GLU A 263 4.22 -17.97 -1.04
N PRO A 264 5.26 -17.37 -0.43
CA PRO A 264 5.18 -16.06 0.20
C PRO A 264 4.84 -14.94 -0.77
N VAL A 265 4.01 -13.99 -0.33
CA VAL A 265 3.60 -12.82 -1.13
C VAL A 265 4.22 -11.54 -0.60
N GLY A 266 4.39 -10.56 -1.48
CA GLY A 266 5.03 -9.28 -1.20
C GLY A 266 6.53 -9.42 -0.99
N LEU A 267 7.15 -10.38 -1.70
CA LEU A 267 8.59 -10.51 -1.81
C LEU A 267 9.14 -9.42 -2.74
N PRO A 268 10.34 -8.87 -2.47
CA PRO A 268 11.00 -7.92 -3.37
C PRO A 268 11.17 -8.53 -4.77
N HIS A 269 10.74 -7.82 -5.81
CA HIS A 269 10.90 -8.29 -7.19
C HIS A 269 12.37 -8.12 -7.63
N PRO A 270 13.08 -9.20 -8.04
CA PRO A 270 14.54 -9.18 -8.24
C PRO A 270 15.02 -8.29 -9.39
N ALA A 271 14.14 -7.90 -10.31
CA ALA A 271 14.47 -7.02 -11.43
C ALA A 271 14.18 -5.53 -11.17
N PHE A 272 13.64 -5.17 -10.01
CA PHE A 272 13.20 -3.81 -9.73
C PHE A 272 13.85 -3.28 -8.45
N ASP A 273 14.82 -2.39 -8.62
CA ASP A 273 15.44 -1.68 -7.50
C ASP A 273 14.45 -0.64 -6.98
N LYS A 274 13.72 -1.02 -5.92
CA LYS A 274 12.73 -0.18 -5.26
C LYS A 274 13.34 1.13 -4.73
N ALA A 275 14.62 1.15 -4.35
CA ALA A 275 15.29 2.37 -3.92
C ALA A 275 15.54 3.32 -5.11
N ALA A 276 15.97 2.80 -6.26
CA ALA A 276 16.12 3.59 -7.48
C ALA A 276 14.77 4.05 -8.07
N ALA A 277 13.69 3.30 -7.86
CA ALA A 277 12.33 3.72 -8.24
C ALA A 277 11.82 4.83 -7.31
N LEU A 278 12.04 4.70 -6.00
CA LEU A 278 11.73 5.74 -5.01
C LEU A 278 12.47 7.05 -5.31
N GLU A 279 13.78 6.99 -5.58
CA GLU A 279 14.57 8.17 -5.94
C GLU A 279 14.06 8.85 -7.23
N ARG A 280 13.65 8.06 -8.23
CA ARG A 280 13.03 8.58 -9.46
C ARG A 280 11.68 9.25 -9.18
N ARG A 281 10.87 8.70 -8.27
CA ARG A 281 9.57 9.27 -7.87
C ARG A 281 9.74 10.54 -7.05
N GLU A 282 10.71 10.59 -6.13
CA GLU A 282 11.03 11.81 -5.39
C GLU A 282 11.46 12.92 -6.34
N LYS A 283 12.37 12.64 -7.29
CA LYS A 283 12.75 13.60 -8.34
C LYS A 283 11.57 14.05 -9.19
N ALA A 284 10.75 13.11 -9.67
CA ALA A 284 9.56 13.44 -10.48
C ALA A 284 8.52 14.25 -9.69
N ARG A 285 8.37 13.98 -8.39
CA ARG A 285 7.50 14.73 -7.47
C ARG A 285 8.04 16.14 -7.25
N GLU A 286 9.34 16.29 -7.02
CA GLU A 286 10.00 17.60 -6.90
C GLU A 286 9.85 18.43 -8.18
N GLU A 287 10.03 17.82 -9.35
CA GLU A 287 9.82 18.46 -10.65
C GLU A 287 8.36 18.85 -10.86
N ALA A 288 7.41 17.98 -10.57
CA ALA A 288 5.98 18.26 -10.72
C ALA A 288 5.48 19.34 -9.74
N VAL A 289 6.02 19.40 -8.53
CA VAL A 289 5.77 20.49 -7.56
C VAL A 289 6.40 21.80 -8.06
N LYS A 290 7.62 21.75 -8.60
CA LYS A 290 8.32 22.92 -9.16
C LYS A 290 7.62 23.50 -10.38
N GLU A 291 6.97 22.66 -11.17
CA GLU A 291 6.18 23.05 -12.34
C GLU A 291 4.72 23.41 -12.00
N GLY A 292 4.33 23.36 -10.71
CA GLY A 292 2.97 23.72 -10.28
C GLY A 292 1.89 22.71 -10.70
N ARG A 293 2.27 21.51 -11.15
CA ARG A 293 1.36 20.44 -11.58
C ARG A 293 0.70 19.70 -10.41
N ILE A 294 1.22 19.85 -9.19
CA ILE A 294 0.73 19.24 -7.97
C ILE A 294 0.72 20.30 -6.87
N ALA A 295 -0.41 20.48 -6.16
CA ALA A 295 -0.47 21.35 -4.99
C ALA A 295 0.45 20.80 -3.88
N ARG A 296 1.19 21.68 -3.19
CA ARG A 296 1.84 21.29 -1.93
C ARG A 296 0.74 20.78 -0.99
N GLY A 297 0.84 19.50 -0.58
CA GLY A 297 0.01 18.99 0.50
C GLY A 297 0.20 19.84 1.76
N PRO A 298 -0.68 19.74 2.77
CA PRO A 298 -0.59 20.55 3.98
C PRO A 298 0.85 20.46 4.50
N GLU A 299 1.54 21.60 4.50
CA GLU A 299 2.92 21.69 4.91
C GLU A 299 2.98 21.19 6.36
N ALA A 300 3.67 20.06 6.61
CA ALA A 300 4.45 20.00 7.82
C ALA A 300 5.33 21.26 7.75
N ILE A 301 5.17 22.15 8.72
CA ILE A 301 5.83 23.46 8.78
C ILE A 301 7.32 23.26 8.49
N VAL A 302 7.72 23.55 7.25
CA VAL A 302 9.11 23.73 6.87
C VAL A 302 9.26 25.23 6.72
N VAL A 303 10.04 25.78 7.65
CA VAL A 303 10.45 27.18 7.65
C VAL A 303 10.97 27.53 6.25
N ALA A 304 10.33 28.54 5.67
CA ALA A 304 10.62 29.02 4.33
C ALA A 304 12.08 29.49 4.20
N GLU A 305 12.76 29.04 3.15
CA GLU A 305 13.84 29.82 2.54
C GLU A 305 13.50 30.08 1.07
N GLY A 306 13.52 31.35 0.70
CA GLY A 306 13.25 31.87 -0.64
C GLY A 306 14.41 31.67 -1.63
N PRO A 307 14.29 32.23 -2.85
CA PRO A 307 14.93 31.69 -4.04
C PRO A 307 16.41 32.09 -4.19
N VAL A 308 17.24 31.13 -4.59
CA VAL A 308 18.66 31.34 -4.91
C VAL A 308 18.80 31.78 -6.36
N GLU A 309 19.05 33.08 -6.56
CA GLU A 309 19.67 33.58 -7.80
C GLU A 309 21.20 33.40 -7.77
N LYS A 310 21.74 33.05 -8.94
CA LYS A 310 23.12 32.61 -9.17
C LYS A 310 24.15 33.63 -8.67
N MET A 311 25.05 33.21 -7.78
CA MET A 311 26.18 34.03 -7.34
C MET A 311 27.51 33.25 -7.33
N SER A 312 28.58 33.88 -7.85
CA SER A 312 29.86 33.25 -8.22
C SER A 312 30.69 32.75 -7.04
N GLN A 313 31.54 31.75 -7.31
CA GLN A 313 32.32 30.95 -6.33
C GLN A 313 33.15 31.77 -5.32
N ALA A 314 33.63 32.97 -5.66
CA ALA A 314 34.38 33.82 -4.75
C ALA A 314 33.52 34.43 -3.61
N LYS A 315 32.22 34.63 -3.85
CA LYS A 315 31.28 35.10 -2.80
C LYS A 315 30.77 33.96 -1.90
N ARG A 316 30.80 32.70 -2.36
CA ARG A 316 30.43 31.53 -1.55
C ARG A 316 31.39 31.29 -0.39
N VAL A 317 32.70 31.47 -0.60
CA VAL A 317 33.69 31.30 0.48
C VAL A 317 33.60 32.43 1.50
N GLY A 318 33.39 33.67 1.06
CA GLY A 318 33.18 34.82 1.95
C GLY A 318 31.89 34.72 2.80
N LEU A 319 30.80 34.23 2.21
CA LEU A 319 29.51 34.09 2.91
C LEU A 319 29.50 32.91 3.91
N VAL A 320 30.21 31.82 3.59
CA VAL A 320 30.38 30.68 4.51
C VAL A 320 31.26 31.08 5.70
N VAL A 321 32.35 31.82 5.48
CA VAL A 321 33.19 32.32 6.59
C VAL A 321 32.44 33.36 7.44
N ALA A 322 31.67 34.26 6.82
CA ALA A 322 30.84 35.23 7.54
C ALA A 322 29.69 34.56 8.31
N GLY A 323 29.03 33.54 7.74
CA GLY A 323 27.97 32.77 8.38
C GLY A 323 28.47 31.88 9.52
N VAL A 324 29.64 31.27 9.36
CA VAL A 324 30.32 30.55 10.46
C VAL A 324 30.70 31.52 11.57
N LEU A 325 31.20 32.73 11.26
CA LEU A 325 31.45 33.77 12.27
C LEU A 325 30.16 34.28 12.93
N LEU A 326 29.06 34.45 12.19
CA LEU A 326 27.77 34.89 12.71
C LEU A 326 27.04 33.86 13.56
N ILE A 327 27.38 32.57 13.43
CA ILE A 327 26.80 31.49 14.23
C ILE A 327 27.71 31.16 15.42
N VAL A 328 29.02 31.04 15.19
CA VAL A 328 30.01 30.63 16.20
C VAL A 328 30.28 31.72 17.21
N VAL A 329 30.29 33.00 16.82
CA VAL A 329 30.55 34.11 17.76
C VAL A 329 29.41 34.31 18.78
N PRO A 330 28.13 34.37 18.40
CA PRO A 330 27.05 34.46 19.40
C PRO A 330 26.83 33.18 20.20
N THR A 331 27.11 31.98 19.64
CA THR A 331 27.12 30.75 20.45
C THR A 331 28.29 30.70 21.42
N MET A 332 29.48 31.18 21.05
CA MET A 332 30.61 31.33 21.98
C MET A 332 30.38 32.41 23.03
N ILE A 333 29.74 33.54 22.68
CA ILE A 333 29.37 34.60 23.65
C ILE A 333 28.28 34.09 24.61
N GLY A 334 27.29 33.33 24.11
CA GLY A 334 26.30 32.62 24.92
C GLY A 334 26.91 31.55 25.83
N TYR A 335 27.93 30.83 25.34
CA TYR A 335 28.67 29.83 26.10
C TYR A 335 29.56 30.46 27.17
N VAL A 336 30.23 31.58 26.89
CA VAL A 336 31.07 32.30 27.88
C VAL A 336 30.22 32.96 28.98
N THR A 337 29.01 33.42 28.67
CA THR A 337 28.06 33.97 29.66
C THR A 337 27.37 32.88 30.51
N SER A 338 27.15 31.69 29.95
CA SER A 338 26.60 30.52 30.66
C SER A 338 27.64 29.78 31.52
N VAL A 339 28.87 29.63 31.04
CA VAL A 339 29.95 28.98 31.80
C VAL A 339 30.48 29.92 32.89
N GLY A 340 30.52 31.24 32.64
CA GLY A 340 30.90 32.24 33.66
C GLY A 340 29.92 32.31 34.84
N SER A 341 28.62 32.09 34.61
CA SER A 341 27.61 32.06 35.66
C SER A 341 27.66 30.77 36.49
N ILE A 342 27.95 29.62 35.86
CA ILE A 342 28.14 28.34 36.55
C ILE A 342 29.40 28.37 37.45
N PHE A 343 30.51 28.95 36.99
CA PHE A 343 31.72 29.08 37.80
C PHE A 343 31.57 30.09 38.95
N LEU A 344 30.81 31.18 38.77
CA LEU A 344 30.54 32.15 39.84
C LEU A 344 29.62 31.56 40.93
N SER A 345 28.65 30.72 40.54
CA SER A 345 27.78 29.99 41.47
C SER A 345 28.52 28.89 42.25
N ILE A 346 29.46 28.18 41.62
CA ILE A 346 30.28 27.17 42.29
C ILE A 346 31.29 27.83 43.24
N ALA A 347 31.90 28.96 42.86
CA ALA A 347 32.85 29.68 43.70
C ALA A 347 32.20 30.33 44.94
N THR A 348 30.96 30.82 44.83
CA THR A 348 30.19 31.31 46.00
C THR A 348 29.73 30.17 46.91
N PHE A 349 29.43 28.99 46.37
CA PHE A 349 29.03 27.82 47.16
C PHE A 349 30.19 27.24 47.99
N PHE A 350 31.40 27.16 47.44
CA PHE A 350 32.59 26.68 48.18
C PHE A 350 33.15 27.68 49.20
N SER A 351 32.77 28.97 49.11
CA SER A 351 33.19 29.99 50.08
C SER A 351 32.31 30.06 51.33
N ILE A 352 31.11 29.47 51.30
CA ILE A 352 30.12 29.52 52.40
C ILE A 352 30.11 28.23 53.23
N VAL A 353 30.69 27.12 52.73
CA VAL A 353 30.57 25.79 53.37
C VAL A 353 31.51 25.47 54.54
N PRO A 354 32.56 26.25 54.94
CA PRO A 354 33.25 25.96 56.20
C PRO A 354 32.59 26.61 57.44
N LEU A 355 31.30 26.95 57.41
CA LEU A 355 30.53 27.27 58.62
C LEU A 355 29.21 26.49 58.66
N GLY A 356 29.21 25.33 59.32
CA GLY A 356 27.95 24.67 59.69
C GLY A 356 27.91 23.16 59.59
N LEU A 357 28.97 22.44 59.95
CA LEU A 357 28.88 21.01 60.28
C LEU A 357 29.24 20.78 61.74
N ALA A 358 28.26 21.04 62.61
CA ALA A 358 28.20 20.45 63.94
C ALA A 358 26.73 20.30 64.34
N SER A 359 26.09 19.20 63.93
CA SER A 359 24.96 18.55 64.62
C SER A 359 24.54 17.26 63.91
N PRO A 360 24.36 16.13 64.61
CA PRO A 360 23.93 14.87 64.02
C PRO A 360 22.41 14.70 64.05
N GLY A 361 21.85 14.21 62.96
CA GLY A 361 20.50 13.63 62.89
C GLY A 361 19.62 14.23 61.82
N PHE A 362 19.35 13.47 60.74
CA PHE A 362 18.04 13.26 60.09
C PHE A 362 18.24 12.44 58.80
N GLY A 363 17.28 11.55 58.50
CA GLY A 363 17.40 10.50 57.48
C GLY A 363 16.89 10.84 56.06
N LYS A 364 17.05 9.82 55.20
CA LYS A 364 16.74 9.63 53.76
C LYS A 364 17.89 9.92 52.77
N PRO A 365 18.10 9.07 51.73
CA PRO A 365 19.18 9.25 50.77
C PRO A 365 18.87 10.42 49.80
N PRO A 366 19.90 11.13 49.27
CA PRO A 366 19.69 12.41 48.62
C PRO A 366 19.38 12.27 47.12
N LEU A 367 18.66 13.27 46.59
CA LEU A 367 18.34 13.55 45.18
C LEU A 367 19.53 13.50 44.19
N LEU A 368 20.77 13.29 44.65
CA LEU A 368 21.99 13.31 43.84
C LEU A 368 22.05 12.16 42.81
N GLY A 369 21.47 10.99 43.14
CA GLY A 369 21.47 9.83 42.24
C GLY A 369 20.54 9.95 41.03
N GLN A 370 19.45 10.72 41.17
CA GLN A 370 18.46 10.90 40.10
C GLN A 370 18.91 11.92 39.04
N VAL A 371 19.69 12.93 39.44
CA VAL A 371 20.21 13.96 38.53
C VAL A 371 21.35 13.43 37.64
N LEU A 372 22.16 12.50 38.14
CA LEU A 372 23.25 11.85 37.40
C LEU A 372 22.73 10.87 36.31
N VAL A 373 21.63 10.18 36.58
CA VAL A 373 20.98 9.30 35.59
C VAL A 373 20.28 10.13 34.50
N ALA A 374 19.65 11.26 34.86
CA ALA A 374 19.01 12.15 33.89
C ALA A 374 20.02 12.85 32.96
N THR A 375 21.22 13.19 33.45
CA THR A 375 22.28 13.81 32.63
C THR A 375 22.98 12.79 31.72
N ALA A 376 23.12 11.54 32.14
CA ALA A 376 23.65 10.46 31.29
C ALA A 376 22.69 10.11 30.13
N ILE A 377 21.37 10.09 30.38
CA ILE A 377 20.35 9.83 29.36
C ILE A 377 20.29 10.98 28.34
N LEU A 378 20.42 12.23 28.79
CA LEU A 378 20.39 13.40 27.91
C LEU A 378 21.66 13.50 27.03
N GLY A 379 22.83 13.06 27.55
CA GLY A 379 24.07 12.98 26.77
C GLY A 379 23.99 11.96 25.62
N VAL A 380 23.28 10.84 25.82
CA VAL A 380 23.04 9.81 24.79
C VAL A 380 22.01 10.26 23.75
N LEU A 381 21.00 11.04 24.16
CA LEU A 381 19.95 11.53 23.27
C LEU A 381 20.39 12.71 22.37
N VAL A 382 21.40 13.49 22.79
CA VAL A 382 21.82 14.71 22.09
C VAL A 382 23.07 14.50 21.21
N PHE A 383 23.97 13.58 21.55
CA PHE A 383 25.26 13.40 20.85
C PHE A 383 25.44 12.03 20.16
N GLY A 384 24.34 11.33 19.86
CA GLY A 384 24.39 10.12 19.03
C GLY A 384 24.99 10.41 17.65
N ASP A 385 26.18 9.87 17.41
CA ASP A 385 27.05 10.04 16.25
C ASP A 385 26.29 10.01 14.89
N PRO A 386 26.37 11.06 14.05
CA PRO A 386 25.75 11.05 12.72
C PRO A 386 26.31 9.96 11.79
N ALA A 387 27.51 9.43 12.05
CA ALA A 387 28.02 8.23 11.36
C ALA A 387 27.26 6.95 11.76
N ARG A 388 26.70 6.87 12.98
CA ARG A 388 25.80 5.79 13.38
C ARG A 388 24.46 5.85 12.68
N ARG A 389 23.88 7.05 12.44
CA ARG A 389 22.62 7.17 11.68
C ARG A 389 22.78 6.81 10.19
N ALA A 390 23.95 7.09 9.60
CA ALA A 390 24.27 6.62 8.24
C ALA A 390 24.50 5.10 8.19
N ALA A 391 25.11 4.52 9.24
CA ALA A 391 25.27 3.06 9.38
C ALA A 391 23.95 2.33 9.70
N GLU A 392 23.04 2.96 10.46
CA GLU A 392 21.70 2.44 10.78
C GLU A 392 20.77 2.45 9.56
N LEU A 393 20.89 3.44 8.67
CA LEU A 393 20.15 3.47 7.40
C LEU A 393 20.67 2.44 6.37
N GLN A 394 21.97 2.13 6.39
CA GLN A 394 22.56 1.01 5.62
C GLN A 394 22.30 -0.36 6.25
N ALA A 395 22.15 -0.45 7.58
CA ALA A 395 21.80 -1.67 8.30
C ALA A 395 20.30 -2.02 8.19
N ALA A 396 19.42 -1.03 8.01
CA ALA A 396 17.99 -1.27 7.78
C ALA A 396 17.67 -1.82 6.38
N THR A 397 18.63 -1.77 5.44
CA THR A 397 18.45 -2.19 4.03
C THR A 397 19.28 -3.42 3.64
N SER A 398 20.11 -3.93 4.54
CA SER A 398 20.88 -5.17 4.32
C SER A 398 20.69 -6.11 5.51
N GLY A 399 20.20 -7.33 5.24
CA GLY A 399 19.64 -8.25 6.23
C GLY A 399 20.38 -8.35 7.57
N PHE A 400 19.61 -8.41 8.66
CA PHE A 400 20.01 -8.61 10.05
C PHE A 400 21.34 -9.39 10.19
N ARG A 401 22.48 -8.68 10.22
CA ARG A 401 23.76 -9.20 10.71
C ARG A 401 23.95 -8.72 12.14
N ALA A 402 23.16 -9.31 13.04
CA ALA A 402 23.53 -9.37 14.45
C ALA A 402 24.22 -10.72 14.67
N ASP A 403 25.50 -10.67 15.05
CA ASP A 403 26.38 -11.83 15.10
C ASP A 403 25.96 -12.82 16.20
N THR A 404 25.28 -12.33 17.24
CA THR A 404 24.79 -13.16 18.35
C THR A 404 23.26 -13.22 18.43
N LEU A 405 22.74 -14.33 18.99
CA LEU A 405 21.31 -14.50 19.28
C LEU A 405 20.78 -13.40 20.22
N GLN A 406 21.59 -12.98 21.20
CA GLN A 406 21.22 -11.96 22.18
C GLN A 406 21.01 -10.60 21.54
N GLU A 407 21.86 -10.22 20.58
CA GLU A 407 21.70 -8.98 19.81
C GLU A 407 20.45 -9.02 18.92
N ARG A 408 20.17 -10.16 18.27
CA ARG A 408 18.94 -10.35 17.47
C ARG A 408 17.69 -10.20 18.33
N VAL A 409 17.65 -10.85 19.49
CA VAL A 409 16.51 -10.75 20.42
C VAL A 409 16.37 -9.33 20.97
N ALA A 410 17.47 -8.66 21.31
CA ALA A 410 17.44 -7.27 21.77
C ALA A 410 16.89 -6.34 20.68
N ALA A 411 17.34 -6.49 19.44
CA ALA A 411 16.86 -5.71 18.30
C ALA A 411 15.35 -5.93 18.06
N VAL A 412 14.88 -7.18 18.12
CA VAL A 412 13.44 -7.48 18.01
C VAL A 412 12.65 -6.81 19.13
N ARG A 413 13.13 -6.83 20.38
CA ARG A 413 12.44 -6.17 21.50
C ARG A 413 12.39 -4.66 21.35
N VAL A 414 13.44 -4.04 20.82
CA VAL A 414 13.45 -2.59 20.52
C VAL A 414 12.44 -2.29 19.43
N ALA A 415 12.46 -3.03 18.32
CA ALA A 415 11.51 -2.85 17.22
C ALA A 415 10.05 -2.97 17.68
N LEU A 416 9.76 -3.98 18.52
CA LEU A 416 8.43 -4.14 19.12
C LEU A 416 8.04 -2.98 20.05
N ALA A 417 8.99 -2.42 20.80
CA ALA A 417 8.75 -1.26 21.67
C ALA A 417 8.46 0.01 20.85
N ASP A 418 9.06 0.14 19.67
CA ASP A 418 8.83 1.23 18.72
C ASP A 418 7.54 1.05 17.91
N GLY A 419 6.82 -0.06 18.11
CA GLY A 419 5.57 -0.37 17.42
C GLY A 419 5.75 -0.96 16.03
N GLU A 420 6.95 -1.42 15.69
CA GLU A 420 7.22 -2.10 14.42
C GLU A 420 6.46 -3.43 14.36
N THR A 421 5.81 -3.66 13.22
CA THR A 421 4.98 -4.85 13.01
C THR A 421 5.56 -5.76 11.94
N ALA A 422 6.54 -5.32 11.15
CA ALA A 422 7.17 -6.14 10.11
C ALA A 422 8.59 -6.58 10.51
N ILE A 423 8.71 -7.74 11.16
CA ILE A 423 9.98 -8.32 11.61
C ILE A 423 10.25 -9.60 10.81
N ARG A 424 10.60 -9.45 9.54
CA ARG A 424 10.69 -10.55 8.58
C ARG A 424 12.12 -11.07 8.42
N GLN A 425 12.26 -12.35 8.06
CA GLN A 425 13.54 -13.00 7.70
C GLN A 425 14.64 -12.93 8.76
N VAL A 426 14.28 -13.02 10.04
CA VAL A 426 15.25 -13.00 11.16
C VAL A 426 15.51 -14.42 11.66
N ASN A 427 16.77 -14.77 11.94
CA ASN A 427 17.07 -15.99 12.69
C ASN A 427 16.87 -15.74 14.19
N LEU A 428 15.89 -16.41 14.78
CA LEU A 428 15.52 -16.37 16.19
C LEU A 428 15.58 -17.79 16.80
N ASP A 429 16.45 -18.65 16.27
CA ASP A 429 16.61 -20.02 16.76
C ASP A 429 17.05 -20.02 18.23
N GLY A 430 16.33 -20.77 19.06
CA GLY A 430 16.55 -20.83 20.51
C GLY A 430 16.27 -19.52 21.26
N ALA A 431 15.66 -18.51 20.62
CA ALA A 431 15.31 -17.25 21.26
C ALA A 431 14.31 -17.45 22.40
N ASP A 432 14.44 -16.63 23.46
CA ASP A 432 13.42 -16.51 24.50
C ASP A 432 12.58 -15.25 24.28
N LEU A 433 11.37 -15.47 23.77
CA LEU A 433 10.34 -14.47 23.53
C LEU A 433 9.09 -14.75 24.37
N SER A 434 9.23 -15.50 25.47
CA SER A 434 8.09 -15.82 26.30
C SER A 434 7.41 -14.58 26.89
N GLY A 435 6.07 -14.56 26.85
CA GLY A 435 5.24 -13.47 27.36
C GLY A 435 5.33 -12.15 26.59
N THR A 436 6.00 -12.09 25.44
CA THR A 436 6.05 -10.84 24.66
C THR A 436 4.70 -10.55 23.99
N LYS A 437 4.38 -9.26 23.87
CA LYS A 437 3.20 -8.81 23.12
C LYS A 437 3.61 -8.59 21.67
N MET A 438 3.16 -9.47 20.79
CA MET A 438 3.49 -9.48 19.37
C MET A 438 2.22 -9.55 18.50
N SER A 439 1.10 -9.01 19.00
CA SER A 439 -0.15 -9.03 18.24
C SER A 439 0.02 -8.24 16.95
N LYS A 440 -0.48 -8.81 15.85
CA LYS A 440 -0.32 -8.28 14.47
C LYS A 440 1.11 -8.23 13.94
N VAL A 441 2.10 -8.78 14.64
CA VAL A 441 3.48 -8.82 14.16
C VAL A 441 3.63 -9.89 13.07
N GLU A 442 4.35 -9.54 12.01
CA GLU A 442 4.70 -10.40 10.89
C GLU A 442 6.13 -10.89 11.06
N LEU A 443 6.29 -12.19 11.27
CA LEU A 443 7.58 -12.88 11.37
C LEU A 443 7.97 -13.62 10.08
N ASP A 444 7.32 -13.30 8.96
CA ASP A 444 7.40 -14.09 7.73
C ASP A 444 8.84 -14.38 7.29
N GLY A 445 9.11 -15.65 6.95
CA GLY A 445 10.41 -16.15 6.53
C GLY A 445 11.49 -16.20 7.62
N SER A 446 11.15 -15.92 8.88
CA SER A 446 12.05 -16.07 10.02
C SER A 446 12.27 -17.54 10.42
N SER A 447 13.28 -17.78 11.26
CA SER A 447 13.52 -19.10 11.87
C SER A 447 13.32 -19.01 13.38
N LEU A 448 12.48 -19.87 13.94
CA LEU A 448 12.15 -19.96 15.38
C LEU A 448 12.49 -21.35 15.93
N ARG A 449 13.46 -22.06 15.35
CA ARG A 449 13.75 -23.45 15.71
C ARG A 449 14.16 -23.52 17.17
N GLY A 450 13.45 -24.31 17.97
CA GLY A 450 13.66 -24.43 19.42
C GLY A 450 13.41 -23.14 20.23
N ALA A 451 12.79 -22.11 19.67
CA ALA A 451 12.49 -20.88 20.39
C ALA A 451 11.45 -21.10 21.50
N ASN A 452 11.58 -20.36 22.61
CA ASN A 452 10.60 -20.30 23.68
C ASN A 452 9.59 -19.18 23.38
N MET A 453 8.40 -19.57 22.90
CA MET A 453 7.29 -18.70 22.52
C MET A 453 6.11 -18.83 23.51
N ARG A 454 6.38 -19.28 24.74
CA ARG A 454 5.33 -19.52 25.74
C ARG A 454 4.60 -18.24 26.11
N ASP A 455 3.29 -18.34 26.24
CA ASP A 455 2.40 -17.24 26.62
C ASP A 455 2.56 -15.96 25.74
N VAL A 456 3.09 -16.10 24.52
CA VAL A 456 3.22 -14.99 23.56
C VAL A 456 1.84 -14.63 23.00
N ASP A 457 1.56 -13.35 22.83
CA ASP A 457 0.40 -12.92 22.06
C ASP A 457 0.82 -12.67 20.60
N LEU A 458 0.55 -13.62 19.71
CA LEU A 458 0.74 -13.49 18.25
C LEU A 458 -0.62 -13.37 17.53
N SER A 459 -1.67 -12.96 18.23
CA SER A 459 -2.99 -12.84 17.63
C SER A 459 -2.97 -11.89 16.42
N GLN A 460 -3.60 -12.32 15.33
CA GLN A 460 -3.63 -11.62 14.05
C GLN A 460 -2.24 -11.37 13.41
N GLY A 461 -1.18 -12.01 13.92
CA GLY A 461 0.15 -11.97 13.35
C GLY A 461 0.31 -12.86 12.11
N SER A 462 1.51 -12.88 11.56
CA SER A 462 1.87 -13.73 10.42
C SER A 462 3.11 -14.57 10.72
N LEU A 463 3.00 -15.88 10.50
CA LEU A 463 4.08 -16.87 10.64
C LEU A 463 4.35 -17.56 9.29
N TRP A 464 4.19 -16.83 8.18
CA TRP A 464 4.29 -17.43 6.86
C TRP A 464 5.72 -17.89 6.57
N ASN A 465 5.90 -19.15 6.16
CA ASN A 465 7.21 -19.75 5.89
C ASN A 465 8.19 -19.63 7.06
N VAL A 466 7.67 -19.63 8.29
CA VAL A 466 8.49 -19.62 9.50
C VAL A 466 8.76 -21.05 9.92
N ASP A 467 10.03 -21.39 10.12
CA ASP A 467 10.42 -22.69 10.64
C ASP A 467 10.33 -22.70 12.16
N VAL A 468 9.42 -23.52 12.69
CA VAL A 468 9.16 -23.61 14.12
C VAL A 468 9.54 -24.96 14.72
N GLU A 469 10.45 -25.70 14.07
CA GLU A 469 10.87 -27.01 14.55
C GLU A 469 11.29 -26.98 16.03
N GLY A 470 10.55 -27.69 16.88
CA GLY A 470 10.83 -27.76 18.32
C GLY A 470 10.52 -26.48 19.13
N ALA A 471 9.97 -25.44 18.50
CA ALA A 471 9.52 -24.23 19.20
C ALA A 471 8.38 -24.55 20.18
N ASP A 472 8.30 -23.79 21.28
CA ASP A 472 7.30 -23.99 22.33
C ASP A 472 6.27 -22.85 22.38
N PHE A 473 5.06 -23.11 21.90
CA PHE A 473 3.93 -22.19 21.89
C PHE A 473 2.90 -22.48 23.01
N SER A 474 3.29 -23.16 24.08
CA SER A 474 2.39 -23.43 25.22
C SER A 474 1.83 -22.12 25.79
N GLY A 475 0.50 -22.00 25.92
CA GLY A 475 -0.18 -20.77 26.36
C GLY A 475 -0.19 -19.62 25.37
N ALA A 476 0.40 -19.77 24.17
CA ALA A 476 0.41 -18.70 23.17
C ALA A 476 -0.99 -18.42 22.59
N ASN A 477 -1.24 -17.16 22.22
CA ASN A 477 -2.41 -16.79 21.43
C ASN A 477 -2.04 -16.75 19.94
N LEU A 478 -2.53 -17.73 19.18
CA LEU A 478 -2.27 -17.88 17.74
C LEU A 478 -3.54 -17.64 16.90
N SER A 479 -4.56 -17.01 17.48
CA SER A 479 -5.80 -16.69 16.78
C SER A 479 -5.55 -15.80 15.56
N GLY A 480 -6.13 -16.15 14.41
CA GLY A 480 -5.96 -15.42 13.15
C GLY A 480 -4.67 -15.73 12.38
N ILE A 481 -3.79 -16.60 12.89
CA ILE A 481 -2.65 -17.13 12.14
C ILE A 481 -3.12 -18.23 11.17
N ILE A 482 -2.45 -18.37 10.03
CA ILE A 482 -2.65 -19.48 9.09
C ILE A 482 -1.54 -20.51 9.33
N ALA A 483 -1.91 -21.64 9.94
CA ALA A 483 -0.96 -22.70 10.28
C ALA A 483 -0.39 -23.45 9.07
N ASP A 484 -1.15 -23.54 7.97
CA ASP A 484 -0.78 -24.31 6.77
C ASP A 484 0.49 -23.80 6.06
N ALA A 485 0.88 -22.55 6.35
CA ALA A 485 2.06 -21.91 5.81
C ALA A 485 3.28 -21.95 6.75
N ILE A 486 3.15 -22.57 7.93
CA ILE A 486 4.23 -22.67 8.91
C ILE A 486 5.05 -23.93 8.64
N ILE A 487 6.37 -23.79 8.51
CA ILE A 487 7.27 -24.93 8.32
C ILE A 487 7.42 -25.69 9.64
N ASN A 488 7.33 -27.03 9.59
CA ASN A 488 7.48 -27.91 10.76
C ASN A 488 6.46 -27.65 11.89
N TRP A 489 5.26 -27.13 11.56
CA TRP A 489 4.22 -26.82 12.56
C TRP A 489 3.87 -27.99 13.49
N ARG A 490 3.72 -29.21 12.95
CA ARG A 490 3.45 -30.44 13.75
C ARG A 490 4.59 -30.85 14.69
N GLN A 491 5.77 -30.24 14.56
CA GLN A 491 6.93 -30.47 15.42
C GLN A 491 7.05 -29.41 16.53
N ALA A 492 6.22 -28.38 16.50
CA ALA A 492 6.11 -27.43 17.59
C ALA A 492 5.40 -28.05 18.81
N LYS A 493 5.53 -27.42 19.97
CA LYS A 493 4.84 -27.78 21.21
C LYS A 493 3.71 -26.81 21.46
N CYS A 494 2.62 -27.30 22.01
CA CYS A 494 1.49 -26.52 22.49
C CYS A 494 0.92 -27.18 23.76
N ASP A 495 0.04 -26.49 24.47
CA ASP A 495 -0.75 -27.05 25.57
C ASP A 495 -2.23 -26.65 25.47
N GLU A 496 -3.03 -27.05 26.45
CA GLU A 496 -4.45 -26.72 26.54
C GLU A 496 -4.75 -25.22 26.67
N ARG A 497 -3.74 -24.40 26.99
CA ARG A 497 -3.87 -22.94 27.11
C ARG A 497 -3.58 -22.24 25.79
N THR A 498 -2.92 -22.92 24.85
CA THR A 498 -2.64 -22.38 23.52
C THR A 498 -3.94 -22.13 22.75
N THR A 499 -4.21 -20.89 22.36
CA THR A 499 -5.32 -20.56 21.46
C THR A 499 -4.89 -20.90 20.04
N MET A 500 -5.42 -21.99 19.49
CA MET A 500 -4.99 -22.53 18.20
C MET A 500 -5.54 -21.76 16.98
N PRO A 501 -4.82 -21.77 15.84
CA PRO A 501 -5.34 -21.35 14.54
C PRO A 501 -6.62 -22.09 14.14
N GLN A 502 -7.43 -21.48 13.26
CA GLN A 502 -8.66 -22.11 12.77
C GLN A 502 -8.35 -23.44 12.08
N GLY A 503 -9.11 -24.49 12.41
CA GLY A 503 -8.92 -25.84 11.86
C GLY A 503 -7.84 -26.66 12.57
N TRP A 504 -7.21 -26.13 13.62
CA TRP A 504 -6.18 -26.82 14.39
C TRP A 504 -6.56 -26.94 15.86
N GLU A 505 -6.10 -28.00 16.50
CA GLU A 505 -6.21 -28.26 17.94
C GLU A 505 -4.86 -28.69 18.51
N CYS A 506 -4.65 -28.49 19.81
CA CYS A 506 -3.50 -29.04 20.48
C CYS A 506 -3.83 -30.43 21.01
N LYS A 507 -3.16 -31.46 20.50
CA LYS A 507 -3.37 -32.85 20.86
C LYS A 507 -2.05 -33.52 21.23
N ASP A 508 -2.01 -34.17 22.39
CA ASP A 508 -0.81 -34.82 22.91
C ASP A 508 0.42 -33.89 22.97
N GLY A 509 0.18 -32.61 23.27
CA GLY A 509 1.21 -31.57 23.35
C GLY A 509 1.74 -31.07 22.00
N ARG A 510 1.06 -31.38 20.89
CA ARG A 510 1.45 -30.98 19.54
C ARG A 510 0.27 -30.47 18.71
N PRO A 511 0.51 -29.60 17.71
CA PRO A 511 -0.54 -29.21 16.78
C PRO A 511 -1.04 -30.38 15.93
N ALA A 512 -2.35 -30.57 15.90
CA ALA A 512 -3.06 -31.52 15.07
C ALA A 512 -4.23 -30.84 14.35
N GLU A 513 -4.62 -31.35 13.20
CA GLU A 513 -5.84 -30.89 12.52
C GLU A 513 -7.07 -31.27 13.34
N ALA A 514 -7.94 -30.30 13.57
CA ALA A 514 -9.20 -30.53 14.26
C ALA A 514 -10.13 -31.34 13.34
N ALA A 515 -10.84 -32.32 13.90
CA ALA A 515 -11.84 -33.07 13.14
C ALA A 515 -12.90 -32.09 12.58
N PRO A 516 -13.33 -32.26 11.32
CA PRO A 516 -14.41 -31.45 10.75
C PRO A 516 -15.66 -31.62 11.62
N LYS A 517 -16.23 -30.49 12.05
CA LYS A 517 -17.48 -30.47 12.82
C LYS A 517 -18.69 -30.59 11.91
#